data_AF-A0A9Q7K503-F1
#
_entry.id   AF-A0A9Q7K503-F1
#
_cell.length_a   1.000
_cell.length_b   1.000
_cell.length_c   1.000
_cell.angle_alpha   90.00
_cell.angle_beta   90.00
_cell.angle_gamma   90.00
#
_symmetry.space_group_name_H-M   'P 1'
#
loop_
_entity.id
_entity.type
_entity.pdbx_description
1 polymer ?
#
loop_
_entity_poly.entity_id
_entity_poly.type
_entity_poly.pdbx_seq_one_letter_code
_entity_poly.pdbx_strand_id
1 'polypeptide(L)'
;MNRKNEKLPGINESYRLLSFEYAFRQVGFILLLAIIIAAIAGLFSSGAVSDTEKMNSAKTLTLNYERFGRRETEFPLQIAFPVKTQGEYVISMASESGDVYEPGSIWPQPDSMYSRGDTLFFVYNNLKYNEKFTVRLFLTPSKAGKWANAIRVNNEPEIRFWQFIYP
;
A
#
# COMPACT_ATOMS: atom_id res chain seq x y z
N MET A 1 -39.21 54.25 3.72
CA MET A 1 -40.16 53.41 4.47
C MET A 1 -39.41 52.23 5.06
N ASN A 2 -39.33 52.18 6.39
CA ASN A 2 -38.53 51.23 7.17
C ASN A 2 -39.39 49.97 7.44
N ARG A 3 -39.07 48.83 6.82
CA ARG A 3 -39.78 47.56 7.09
C ARG A 3 -39.24 46.96 8.39
N LYS A 4 -39.96 47.17 9.48
CA LYS A 4 -39.74 46.48 10.76
C LYS A 4 -40.14 45.01 10.58
N ASN A 5 -39.20 44.11 10.86
CA ASN A 5 -39.44 42.67 10.95
C ASN A 5 -40.32 42.39 12.16
N GLU A 6 -41.59 42.06 11.94
CA GLU A 6 -42.47 41.51 12.99
C GLU A 6 -42.04 40.08 13.31
N LYS A 7 -41.53 39.87 14.53
CA LYS A 7 -41.30 38.54 15.09
C LYS A 7 -42.65 37.98 15.56
N LEU A 8 -43.09 36.89 14.93
CA LEU A 8 -44.24 36.10 15.36
C LEU A 8 -43.96 35.50 16.76
N PRO A 9 -44.89 35.63 17.72
CA PRO A 9 -44.70 35.10 19.07
C PRO A 9 -45.02 33.60 19.10
N GLY A 10 -44.08 32.79 19.60
CA GLY A 10 -44.36 31.40 19.97
C GLY A 10 -43.27 30.37 19.68
N ILE A 11 -42.25 30.70 18.88
CA ILE A 11 -41.15 29.76 18.57
C ILE A 11 -39.88 30.28 19.23
N ASN A 12 -39.48 29.63 20.32
CA ASN A 12 -38.16 29.81 20.93
C ASN A 12 -37.13 29.08 20.06
N GLU A 13 -36.94 29.56 18.82
CA GLU A 13 -35.84 29.15 17.97
C GLU A 13 -34.56 29.69 18.61
N SER A 14 -33.85 28.83 19.32
CA SER A 14 -32.52 29.15 19.79
C SER A 14 -31.63 29.34 18.56
N TYR A 15 -31.43 30.59 18.14
CA TYR A 15 -30.56 30.98 17.02
C TYR A 15 -29.19 30.27 17.03
N ARG A 16 -28.69 29.93 18.23
CA ARG A 16 -27.46 29.15 18.44
C ARG A 16 -27.53 27.72 17.86
N LEU A 17 -28.65 27.01 18.02
CA LEU A 17 -28.83 25.67 17.46
C LEU A 17 -28.94 25.71 15.93
N LEU A 18 -29.63 26.71 15.37
CA LEU A 18 -29.70 26.90 13.91
C LEU A 18 -28.32 27.20 13.31
N SER A 19 -27.52 28.07 13.94
CA SER A 19 -26.16 28.37 13.47
C SER A 19 -25.22 27.18 13.59
N PHE A 20 -25.40 26.35 14.64
CA PHE A 20 -24.61 25.14 14.83
C PHE A 20 -24.93 24.08 13.78
N GLU A 21 -26.22 23.85 13.50
CA GLU A 21 -26.64 22.93 12.44
C GLU A 21 -26.14 23.37 11.07
N TYR A 22 -26.25 24.67 10.76
CA TYR A 22 -25.76 25.21 9.49
C TYR A 22 -24.24 25.06 9.34
N ALA A 23 -23.47 25.36 10.39
CA ALA A 23 -22.03 25.16 10.41
C ALA A 23 -21.66 23.67 10.25
N PHE A 24 -22.38 22.76 10.94
CA PHE A 24 -22.15 21.33 10.85
C PHE A 24 -22.47 20.77 9.45
N ARG A 25 -23.55 21.26 8.82
CA ARG A 25 -23.89 20.95 7.42
C ARG A 25 -22.82 21.45 6.46
N GLN A 26 -22.32 22.67 6.64
CA GLN A 26 -21.29 23.26 5.78
C GLN A 26 -19.96 22.47 5.89
N VAL A 27 -19.51 22.20 7.12
CA VAL A 27 -18.27 21.44 7.37
C VAL A 27 -18.41 20.00 6.90
N GLY A 28 -19.53 19.36 7.19
CA GLY A 28 -19.82 18.01 6.72
C GLY A 28 -19.86 17.92 5.20
N PHE A 29 -20.45 18.90 4.52
CA PHE A 29 -20.46 18.97 3.06
C PHE A 29 -19.06 19.13 2.46
N ILE A 30 -18.24 20.04 3.02
CA ILE A 30 -16.86 20.25 2.57
C ILE A 30 -16.03 18.98 2.78
N LEU A 31 -16.18 18.32 3.94
CA LEU A 31 -15.47 17.08 4.25
C LEU A 31 -15.90 15.93 3.33
N LEU A 32 -17.20 15.77 3.09
CA LEU A 32 -17.73 14.78 2.15
C LEU A 32 -17.19 15.03 0.74
N LEU A 33 -17.23 16.28 0.28
CA LEU A 33 -16.72 16.66 -1.04
C LEU A 33 -15.21 16.36 -1.15
N ALA A 34 -14.43 16.63 -0.10
CA ALA A 34 -13.01 16.30 -0.06
C ALA A 34 -12.76 14.79 -0.15
N ILE A 35 -13.55 13.96 0.55
CA ILE A 35 -13.46 12.50 0.46
C ILE A 35 -13.80 12.01 -0.95
N ILE A 36 -14.85 12.56 -1.58
CA ILE A 36 -15.22 12.21 -2.96
C ILE A 36 -14.10 12.58 -3.93
N ILE A 37 -13.52 13.78 -3.82
CA ILE A 37 -12.38 14.19 -4.63
C ILE A 37 -11.19 13.24 -4.42
N ALA A 38 -10.88 12.87 -3.17
CA ALA A 38 -9.82 11.92 -2.87
C ALA A 38 -10.10 10.52 -3.46
N ALA A 39 -11.36 10.06 -3.43
CA ALA A 39 -11.76 8.80 -4.04
C ALA A 39 -11.60 8.82 -5.57
N ILE A 40 -12.03 9.91 -6.22
CA ILE A 40 -11.85 10.09 -7.68
C ILE A 40 -10.36 10.19 -8.03
N ALA A 41 -9.55 10.84 -7.18
CA ALA A 41 -8.11 10.91 -7.32
C ALA A 41 -7.40 9.56 -7.03
N GLY A 42 -8.13 8.49 -6.69
CA GLY A 42 -7.57 7.16 -6.49
C GLY A 42 -6.91 6.94 -5.13
N LEU A 43 -7.11 7.82 -4.16
CA LEU A 43 -6.50 7.73 -2.82
C LEU A 43 -7.00 6.50 -2.03
N PHE A 44 -8.19 6.00 -2.41
CA PHE A 44 -8.81 4.79 -1.86
C PHE A 44 -8.88 3.63 -2.86
N SER A 45 -8.29 3.77 -4.05
CA SER A 45 -8.34 2.74 -5.10
C SER A 45 -7.01 1.98 -5.17
N SER A 46 -7.11 0.67 -5.41
CA SER A 46 -6.01 -0.19 -5.85
C SER A 46 -5.75 0.11 -7.33
N GLY A 47 -4.81 1.00 -7.63
CA GLY A 47 -4.53 1.49 -8.98
C GLY A 47 -3.47 2.60 -9.01
N ALA A 48 -3.24 3.19 -10.20
CA ALA A 48 -2.08 3.99 -10.64
C ALA A 48 -1.46 5.05 -9.69
N VAL A 49 -2.14 5.45 -8.61
CA VAL A 49 -1.62 6.36 -7.58
C VAL A 49 -0.92 5.61 -6.43
N SER A 50 -1.26 4.34 -6.23
CA SER A 50 -0.69 3.46 -5.22
C SER A 50 0.57 2.72 -5.70
N ASP A 51 0.70 2.50 -7.02
CA ASP A 51 1.87 1.86 -7.63
C ASP A 51 3.13 2.69 -7.39
N THR A 52 4.11 2.08 -6.74
CA THR A 52 5.39 2.71 -6.42
C THR A 52 6.52 1.85 -6.94
N GLU A 53 7.42 2.47 -7.69
CA GLU A 53 8.71 1.86 -8.02
C GLU A 53 9.79 2.36 -7.05
N LYS A 54 10.60 1.43 -6.55
CA LYS A 54 11.82 1.72 -5.78
C LYS A 54 12.99 0.94 -6.35
N MET A 55 14.16 1.56 -6.30
CA MET A 55 15.43 0.89 -6.55
C MET A 55 16.28 0.89 -5.28
N ASN A 56 17.14 -0.11 -5.13
CA ASN A 56 18.14 -0.08 -4.05
C ASN A 56 19.26 0.95 -4.35
N SER A 57 20.10 1.22 -3.35
CA SER A 57 21.19 2.20 -3.47
C SER A 57 22.20 1.88 -4.58
N ALA A 58 22.40 0.59 -4.87
CA ALA A 58 23.30 0.12 -5.93
C ALA A 58 22.65 0.11 -7.33
N LYS A 59 21.35 0.37 -7.44
CA LYS A 59 20.55 0.22 -8.68
C LYS A 59 20.60 -1.19 -9.29
N THR A 60 20.73 -2.20 -8.43
CA THR A 60 20.85 -3.62 -8.78
C THR A 60 19.56 -4.40 -8.51
N LEU A 61 18.59 -3.76 -7.87
CA LEU A 61 17.29 -4.32 -7.56
C LEU A 61 16.24 -3.24 -7.76
N THR A 62 15.16 -3.59 -8.45
CA THR A 62 13.95 -2.78 -8.62
C THR A 62 12.77 -3.52 -8.01
N LEU A 63 11.98 -2.82 -7.21
CA LEU A 63 10.73 -3.29 -6.64
C LEU A 63 9.60 -2.39 -7.12
N ASN A 64 8.59 -2.98 -7.73
CA ASN A 64 7.31 -2.34 -7.98
C ASN A 64 6.25 -2.96 -7.06
N TYR A 65 5.54 -2.12 -6.33
CA TYR A 65 4.57 -2.53 -5.31
C TYR A 65 3.48 -1.49 -5.11
N GLU A 66 2.32 -1.93 -4.63
CA GLU A 66 1.25 -1.05 -4.18
C GLU A 66 1.50 -0.57 -2.74
N ARG A 67 1.51 0.74 -2.52
CA ARG A 67 1.71 1.34 -1.18
C ARG A 67 0.50 1.16 -0.27
N PHE A 68 -0.67 0.96 -0.85
CA PHE A 68 -1.94 0.85 -0.14
C PHE A 68 -2.61 -0.46 -0.54
N GLY A 69 -2.86 -1.33 0.44
CA GLY A 69 -3.58 -2.60 0.24
C GLY A 69 -4.85 -2.65 1.08
N ARG A 70 -5.59 -3.74 0.98
CA ARG A 70 -6.76 -4.02 1.82
C ARG A 70 -6.62 -5.42 2.41
N ARG A 71 -7.08 -5.60 3.66
CA ARG A 71 -7.09 -6.91 4.29
C ARG A 71 -7.82 -7.92 3.40
N GLU A 72 -7.32 -9.16 3.37
CA GLU A 72 -7.90 -10.27 2.59
C GLU A 72 -7.95 -10.02 1.06
N THR A 73 -7.29 -8.98 0.57
CA THR A 73 -7.17 -8.68 -0.86
C THR A 73 -5.75 -8.94 -1.33
N GLU A 74 -5.59 -9.88 -2.26
CA GLU A 74 -4.30 -10.19 -2.85
C GLU A 74 -3.76 -9.00 -3.65
N PHE A 75 -2.46 -8.73 -3.53
CA PHE A 75 -1.76 -7.73 -4.33
C PHE A 75 -0.42 -8.27 -4.88
N PRO A 76 0.04 -7.79 -6.04
CA PRO A 76 1.32 -8.19 -6.61
C PRO A 76 2.49 -7.36 -6.09
N LEU A 77 3.62 -8.02 -5.87
CA LEU A 77 4.95 -7.44 -5.75
C LEU A 77 5.78 -7.88 -6.95
N GLN A 78 6.30 -6.93 -7.73
CA GLN A 78 7.19 -7.25 -8.84
C GLN A 78 8.64 -6.88 -8.50
N ILE A 79 9.48 -7.90 -8.45
CA ILE A 79 10.88 -7.83 -8.08
C ILE A 79 11.70 -8.07 -9.36
N ALA A 80 12.54 -7.12 -9.76
CA ALA A 80 13.36 -7.24 -10.96
C ALA A 80 14.83 -6.92 -10.67
N PHE A 81 15.74 -7.73 -11.20
CA PHE A 81 17.18 -7.53 -11.04
C PHE A 81 17.96 -8.10 -12.23
N PRO A 82 19.12 -7.52 -12.59
CA PRO A 82 20.01 -8.10 -13.58
C PRO A 82 20.82 -9.26 -12.98
N VAL A 83 20.93 -10.35 -13.74
CA VAL A 83 21.76 -11.50 -13.39
C VAL A 83 23.21 -11.22 -13.78
N LYS A 84 23.99 -10.73 -12.80
CA LYS A 84 25.42 -10.38 -12.96
C LYS A 84 26.36 -11.58 -12.99
N THR A 85 25.97 -12.70 -12.40
CA THR A 85 26.79 -13.92 -12.33
C THR A 85 25.88 -15.10 -12.55
N GLN A 86 26.26 -16.06 -13.40
CA GLN A 86 25.46 -17.27 -13.54
C GLN A 86 25.50 -18.07 -12.24
N GLY A 87 24.34 -18.56 -11.77
CA GLY A 87 24.27 -19.39 -10.58
C GLY A 87 22.98 -19.24 -9.77
N GLU A 88 23.11 -19.43 -8.46
CA GLU A 88 22.03 -19.34 -7.49
C GLU A 88 21.74 -17.87 -7.11
N TYR A 89 20.45 -17.54 -7.05
CA TYR A 89 19.93 -16.28 -6.54
C TYR A 89 18.89 -16.54 -5.47
N VAL A 90 19.08 -15.88 -4.32
CA VAL A 90 18.18 -15.95 -3.18
C VAL A 90 17.51 -14.59 -3.02
N ILE A 91 16.19 -14.56 -3.20
CA ILE A 91 15.36 -13.41 -2.87
C ILE A 91 14.90 -13.58 -1.42
N SER A 92 15.14 -12.58 -0.59
CA SER A 92 14.68 -12.54 0.80
C SER A 92 13.70 -11.40 0.98
N MET A 93 12.54 -11.70 1.58
CA MET A 93 11.52 -10.73 1.94
C MET A 93 11.29 -10.80 3.44
N ALA A 94 11.70 -9.75 4.15
CA ALA A 94 11.46 -9.60 5.58
C ALA A 94 10.27 -8.68 5.80
N SER A 95 9.45 -9.02 6.78
CA SER A 95 8.33 -8.19 7.26
C SER A 95 8.53 -7.89 8.74
N GLU A 96 7.89 -6.81 9.21
CA GLU A 96 7.89 -6.43 10.63
C GLU A 96 7.27 -7.51 11.53
N SER A 97 6.35 -8.32 11.00
CA SER A 97 5.82 -9.51 11.64
C SER A 97 5.52 -10.57 10.58
N GLY A 98 5.90 -11.83 10.84
CA GLY A 98 5.77 -12.94 9.90
C GLY A 98 4.33 -13.41 9.62
N ASP A 99 3.36 -12.91 10.38
CA ASP A 99 1.94 -13.27 10.25
C ASP A 99 1.09 -12.17 9.57
N VAL A 100 1.72 -11.13 9.02
CA VAL A 100 1.03 -10.01 8.34
C VAL A 100 0.60 -10.37 6.94
N TYR A 101 1.40 -11.20 6.25
CA TYR A 101 1.18 -11.59 4.87
C TYR A 101 1.10 -13.11 4.76
N GLU A 102 0.01 -13.58 4.18
CA GLU A 102 -0.13 -14.95 3.73
C GLU A 102 0.53 -15.06 2.35
N PRO A 103 1.52 -15.97 2.17
CA PRO A 103 2.15 -16.18 0.88
C PRO A 103 1.13 -16.75 -0.12
N GLY A 104 0.90 -16.03 -1.21
CA GLY A 104 0.08 -16.49 -2.33
C GLY A 104 0.93 -17.20 -3.38
N SER A 105 0.65 -16.92 -4.65
CA SER A 105 1.42 -17.47 -5.77
C SER A 105 2.72 -16.69 -6.04
N ILE A 106 3.73 -17.37 -6.61
CA ILE A 106 4.98 -16.74 -7.03
C ILE A 106 5.38 -17.24 -8.42
N TRP A 107 5.70 -16.31 -9.32
CA TRP A 107 6.05 -16.59 -10.71
C TRP A 107 7.28 -15.81 -11.17
N PRO A 108 8.30 -16.47 -11.75
CA PRO A 108 8.46 -17.92 -11.88
C PRO A 108 8.57 -18.63 -10.52
N GLN A 109 8.23 -19.92 -10.49
CA GLN A 109 8.29 -20.73 -9.29
C GLN A 109 9.75 -20.91 -8.84
N PRO A 110 10.08 -20.70 -7.54
CA PRO A 110 11.42 -20.94 -7.03
C PRO A 110 11.70 -22.45 -6.93
N ASP A 111 12.98 -22.82 -7.04
CA ASP A 111 13.45 -24.19 -6.84
C ASP A 111 13.35 -24.62 -5.37
N SER A 112 13.45 -23.67 -4.44
CA SER A 112 13.24 -23.91 -3.01
C SER A 112 12.67 -22.67 -2.32
N MET A 113 11.83 -22.89 -1.32
CA MET A 113 11.26 -21.83 -0.49
C MET A 113 11.30 -22.26 0.97
N TYR A 114 11.73 -21.35 1.85
CA TYR A 114 11.73 -21.58 3.28
C TYR A 114 11.55 -20.26 4.04
N SER A 115 11.11 -20.36 5.29
CA SER A 115 11.01 -19.22 6.21
C SER A 115 12.06 -19.33 7.30
N ARG A 116 12.58 -18.19 7.76
CA ARG A 116 13.44 -18.09 8.95
C ARG A 116 13.10 -16.79 9.69
N GLY A 117 12.49 -16.91 10.87
CA GLY A 117 11.94 -15.76 11.58
C GLY A 117 10.84 -15.09 10.74
N ASP A 118 10.85 -13.77 10.68
CA ASP A 118 9.90 -12.97 9.88
C ASP A 118 10.36 -12.75 8.43
N THR A 119 11.20 -13.65 7.90
CA THR A 119 11.77 -13.54 6.56
C THR A 119 11.51 -14.79 5.73
N LEU A 120 10.91 -14.58 4.55
CA LEU A 120 10.73 -15.59 3.51
C LEU A 120 11.92 -15.57 2.55
N PHE A 121 12.39 -16.75 2.18
CA PHE A 121 13.49 -16.95 1.23
C PHE A 121 12.99 -17.75 0.03
N PHE A 122 13.27 -17.24 -1.16
CA PHE A 122 12.98 -17.88 -2.45
C PHE A 122 14.29 -18.09 -3.19
N VAL A 123 14.59 -19.34 -3.52
CA VAL A 123 15.85 -19.76 -4.16
C VAL A 123 15.59 -20.09 -5.62
N TYR A 124 16.38 -19.47 -6.49
CA TYR A 124 16.37 -19.68 -7.94
C TYR A 124 17.76 -20.15 -8.38
N ASN A 125 17.82 -21.35 -8.92
CA ASN A 125 19.03 -21.97 -9.42
C ASN A 125 19.21 -21.69 -10.91
N ASN A 126 20.46 -21.74 -11.37
CA ASN A 126 20.81 -21.75 -12.80
C ASN A 126 20.40 -20.51 -13.61
N LEU A 127 20.19 -19.35 -12.98
CA LEU A 127 19.93 -18.10 -13.70
C LEU A 127 21.11 -17.76 -14.63
N LYS A 128 20.81 -17.29 -15.84
CA LYS A 128 21.82 -17.07 -16.88
C LYS A 128 22.35 -15.65 -16.85
N TYR A 129 23.65 -15.50 -17.10
CA TYR A 129 24.29 -14.19 -17.16
C TYR A 129 23.62 -13.27 -18.18
N ASN A 130 23.52 -11.98 -17.84
CA ASN A 130 22.94 -10.92 -18.67
C ASN A 130 21.42 -11.06 -18.91
N GLU A 131 20.74 -11.89 -18.12
CA GLU A 131 19.29 -11.95 -18.07
C GLU A 131 18.75 -10.88 -17.12
N LYS A 132 17.65 -10.20 -17.49
CA LYS A 132 16.86 -9.41 -16.55
C LYS A 132 15.80 -10.33 -15.96
N PHE A 133 16.05 -10.81 -14.75
CA PHE A 133 15.13 -11.70 -14.06
C PHE A 133 14.03 -10.89 -13.37
N THR A 134 12.79 -11.34 -13.51
CA THR A 134 11.62 -10.69 -12.91
C THR A 134 10.75 -11.73 -12.21
N VAL A 135 10.44 -11.47 -10.94
CA VAL A 135 9.56 -12.29 -10.11
C VAL A 135 8.33 -11.49 -9.73
N ARG A 136 7.16 -12.10 -9.86
CA ARG A 136 5.89 -11.62 -9.33
C ARG A 136 5.49 -12.48 -8.16
N LEU A 137 5.43 -11.87 -6.99
CA LEU A 137 4.99 -12.49 -5.74
C LEU A 137 3.64 -11.89 -5.37
N PHE A 138 2.64 -12.75 -5.21
CA PHE A 138 1.32 -12.35 -4.77
C PHE A 138 1.19 -12.60 -3.27
N LEU A 139 0.71 -11.61 -2.54
CA LEU A 139 0.56 -11.67 -1.08
C LEU A 139 -0.84 -11.23 -0.69
N THR A 140 -1.39 -11.91 0.31
CA THR A 140 -2.67 -11.55 0.92
C THR A 140 -2.42 -11.06 2.33
N PRO A 141 -2.71 -9.78 2.65
CA PRO A 141 -2.49 -9.26 3.98
C PRO A 141 -3.61 -9.71 4.93
N SER A 142 -3.24 -10.29 6.07
CA SER A 142 -4.15 -10.78 7.10
C SER A 142 -4.47 -9.73 8.17
N LYS A 143 -3.67 -8.65 8.25
CA LYS A 143 -3.79 -7.61 9.28
C LYS A 143 -3.79 -6.19 8.70
N ALA A 144 -4.69 -5.36 9.19
CA ALA A 144 -4.73 -3.93 8.89
C ALA A 144 -3.62 -3.16 9.63
N GLY A 145 -3.19 -2.03 9.07
CA GLY A 145 -2.18 -1.15 9.67
C GLY A 145 -1.04 -0.79 8.71
N LYS A 146 -0.06 -0.05 9.24
CA LYS A 146 1.17 0.28 8.51
C LYS A 146 2.22 -0.78 8.83
N TRP A 147 2.79 -1.39 7.79
CA TRP A 147 3.78 -2.46 7.91
C TRP A 147 5.07 -2.08 7.20
N ALA A 148 6.19 -2.24 7.88
CA ALA A 148 7.51 -2.11 7.27
C ALA A 148 7.98 -3.45 6.69
N ASN A 149 8.55 -3.39 5.49
CA ASN A 149 9.07 -4.54 4.75
C ASN A 149 10.46 -4.25 4.19
N ALA A 150 11.24 -5.29 3.98
CA ALA A 150 12.52 -5.22 3.29
C ALA A 150 12.64 -6.36 2.28
N ILE A 151 13.06 -6.04 1.06
CA ILE A 151 13.38 -7.03 0.03
C ILE A 151 14.85 -6.92 -0.35
N ARG A 152 15.52 -8.07 -0.46
CA ARG A 152 16.93 -8.15 -0.85
C ARG A 152 17.17 -9.34 -1.75
N VAL A 153 18.10 -9.19 -2.69
CA VAL A 153 18.58 -10.27 -3.56
C VAL A 153 20.04 -10.55 -3.25
N ASN A 154 20.36 -11.79 -2.89
CA ASN A 154 21.69 -12.22 -2.45
C ASN A 154 22.24 -11.30 -1.34
N ASN A 155 23.47 -10.80 -1.55
CA ASN A 155 24.17 -9.92 -0.62
C ASN A 155 24.20 -8.46 -1.10
N GLU A 156 23.31 -8.09 -2.03
CA GLU A 156 23.15 -6.72 -2.51
C GLU A 156 22.39 -5.86 -1.47
N PRO A 157 22.43 -4.52 -1.58
CA PRO A 157 21.66 -3.65 -0.70
C PRO A 157 20.15 -3.92 -0.80
N GLU A 158 19.47 -3.94 0.34
CA GLU A 158 18.03 -4.15 0.41
C GLU A 158 17.22 -2.90 0.00
N ILE A 159 15.96 -3.12 -0.37
CA ILE A 159 14.94 -2.09 -0.52
C ILE A 159 14.04 -2.15 0.70
N ARG A 160 14.04 -1.08 1.51
CA ARG A 160 13.06 -0.87 2.57
C ARG A 160 11.85 -0.11 2.05
N PHE A 161 10.67 -0.63 2.34
CA PHE A 161 9.41 -0.03 1.96
C PHE A 161 8.37 -0.21 3.05
N TRP A 162 7.27 0.52 2.94
CA TRP A 162 6.15 0.36 3.83
C TRP A 162 4.87 0.23 3.01
N GLN A 163 3.92 -0.51 3.54
CA GLN A 163 2.56 -0.59 2.99
C GLN A 163 1.56 -0.25 4.08
N PHE A 164 0.46 0.38 3.70
CA PHE A 164 -0.67 0.61 4.59
C PHE A 164 -1.84 -0.26 4.14
N ILE A 165 -2.28 -1.15 5.01
CA ILE A 165 -3.36 -2.10 4.76
C ILE A 165 -4.62 -1.56 5.42
N TYR A 166 -5.61 -1.21 4.62
CA TYR A 166 -6.94 -0.86 5.09
C TYR A 166 -7.67 -2.09 5.65
N PRO A 167 -8.56 -1.90 6.64
CA PRO A 167 -9.41 -2.97 7.17
C PRO A 167 -10.30 -3.64 6.12
#